data_AF-A0A7W5DGR5-F1
#
_entry.id   AF-A0A7W5DGR5-F1
#
_cell.length_a   1.000
_cell.length_b   1.000
_cell.length_c   1.000
_cell.angle_alpha   90.00
_cell.angle_beta   90.00
_cell.angle_gamma   90.00
#
_symmetry.space_group_name_H-M   'P 1'
#
loop_
_entity.id
_entity.type
_entity.pdbx_description
1 polymer ?
#
loop_
_entity_poly.entity_id
_entity_poly.type
_entity_poly.pdbx_seq_one_letter_code
_entity_poly.pdbx_strand_id
1 'polypeptide(L)'
;MAALRTAVMEARRVHAISQQEGVVSSATPFAFHSFNWRPKTANRLDTPLLSPETPIEELPLRKSVHEAFKALNIYCIEDLSAISEGELLAEVSIGRKTTNRLREILAGLGMEFSPNPDHRQRALDQSKAIQALSYEARAVALRDLKDSSPTASLGLRPATLIRALDLGHESVGALRRLRLVTICEAFGKRETREIYEALMLTDRPFAASAKPVELWRHGLADTDELVAPTAAHTPIEELRPWLGTSVDALQARGIYTLDALRRFAVDKAVTSRRRLGKVTAERVATFLVTHVSPEPYPRPAHFRAVSMRH
;
A
#
# COMPACT_ATOMS: atom_id res chain seq x y z
N MET A 1 -16.86 31.47 0.70
CA MET A 1 -16.89 32.81 0.05
C MET A 1 -18.27 33.46 0.04
N ALA A 2 -19.37 32.76 -0.27
CA ALA A 2 -20.71 33.37 -0.30
C ALA A 2 -21.16 33.99 1.05
N ALA A 3 -20.99 33.28 2.17
CA ALA A 3 -21.41 33.75 3.50
C ALA A 3 -20.76 35.07 3.96
N LEU A 4 -19.46 35.26 3.67
CA LEU A 4 -18.75 36.50 3.96
C LEU A 4 -19.31 37.67 3.14
N ARG A 5 -19.60 37.45 1.85
CA ARG A 5 -20.19 38.49 0.99
C ARG A 5 -21.57 38.92 1.50
N THR A 6 -22.41 37.96 1.91
CA THR A 6 -23.71 38.27 2.50
C THR A 6 -23.58 39.08 3.78
N ALA A 7 -22.68 38.70 4.70
CA ALA A 7 -22.47 39.42 5.95
C ALA A 7 -21.95 40.85 5.74
N VAL A 8 -21.03 41.06 4.79
CA VAL A 8 -20.53 42.40 4.44
C VAL A 8 -21.64 43.26 3.83
N MET A 9 -22.48 42.68 2.96
CA MET A 9 -23.61 43.40 2.36
C MET A 9 -24.64 43.82 3.41
N GLU A 10 -24.95 42.94 4.38
CA GLU A 10 -25.88 43.25 5.45
C GLU A 10 -25.31 44.33 6.38
N ALA A 11 -24.04 44.24 6.76
CA ALA A 11 -23.39 45.26 7.57
C ALA A 11 -23.37 46.63 6.88
N ARG A 12 -23.15 46.67 5.55
CA ARG A 12 -23.24 47.92 4.77
C ARG A 12 -24.66 48.48 4.74
N ARG A 13 -25.67 47.60 4.63
CA ARG A 13 -27.08 47.99 4.66
C ARG A 13 -27.45 48.62 6.01
N VAL A 14 -27.07 47.98 7.11
CA VAL A 14 -27.30 48.50 8.46
C VAL A 14 -26.62 49.85 8.67
N HIS A 15 -25.36 50.00 8.23
CA HIS A 15 -24.65 51.29 8.31
C HIS A 15 -25.36 52.40 7.53
N ALA A 16 -25.78 52.13 6.29
CA ALA A 16 -26.51 53.10 5.48
C ALA A 16 -27.85 53.53 6.12
N ILE A 17 -28.56 52.60 6.76
CA ILE A 17 -29.79 52.91 7.53
C ILE A 17 -29.45 53.79 8.73
N SER A 18 -28.42 53.45 9.50
CA SER A 18 -27.98 54.26 10.65
C SER A 18 -27.50 55.67 10.28
N GLN A 19 -26.98 55.88 9.07
CA GLN A 19 -26.68 57.22 8.55
C GLN A 19 -27.95 58.00 8.20
N GLN A 20 -28.95 57.35 7.60
CA GLN A 20 -30.23 57.98 7.29
C GLN A 20 -31.02 58.36 8.55
N GLU A 21 -30.93 57.54 9.60
CA GLU A 21 -31.57 57.78 10.89
C GLU A 21 -30.79 58.75 11.79
N GLY A 22 -29.65 59.28 11.33
CA GLY A 22 -28.83 60.25 12.07
C GLY A 22 -28.10 59.67 13.29
N VAL A 23 -28.13 58.36 13.48
CA VAL A 23 -27.45 57.63 14.57
C VAL A 23 -25.93 57.66 14.38
N VAL A 24 -25.47 57.70 13.13
CA VAL A 24 -24.06 57.80 12.76
C VAL A 24 -23.87 58.96 11.78
N SER A 25 -22.83 59.77 12.00
CA SER A 25 -22.50 60.88 11.10
C SER A 25 -22.17 60.39 9.69
N SER A 26 -22.55 61.16 8.66
CA SER A 26 -22.22 60.86 7.26
C SER A 26 -20.71 60.83 7.00
N ALA A 27 -19.90 61.45 7.88
CA ALA A 27 -18.45 61.45 7.80
C ALA A 27 -17.79 60.17 8.38
N THR A 28 -18.53 59.29 9.05
CA THR A 28 -17.97 58.09 9.67
C THR A 28 -17.83 56.97 8.63
N PRO A 29 -16.60 56.47 8.35
CA PRO A 29 -16.40 55.42 7.35
C PRO A 29 -16.97 54.07 7.82
N PHE A 30 -17.41 53.26 6.86
CA PHE A 30 -17.82 51.88 7.14
C PHE A 30 -16.63 51.04 7.58
N ALA A 31 -16.71 50.47 8.78
CA ALA A 31 -15.70 49.57 9.32
C ALA A 31 -16.32 48.22 9.71
N PHE A 32 -15.85 47.15 9.06
CA PHE A 32 -16.31 45.78 9.30
C PHE A 32 -15.26 45.05 10.13
N HIS A 33 -15.42 45.08 11.45
CA HIS A 33 -14.35 44.71 12.38
C HIS A 33 -14.18 43.21 12.62
N SER A 34 -15.22 42.40 12.44
CA SER A 34 -15.10 40.96 12.63
C SER A 34 -16.12 40.17 11.81
N PHE A 35 -15.69 39.01 11.34
CA PHE A 35 -16.56 37.99 10.76
C PHE A 35 -16.32 36.68 11.49
N ASN A 36 -17.29 36.26 12.28
CA ASN A 36 -17.26 34.95 12.89
C ASN A 36 -17.68 33.92 11.84
N TRP A 37 -16.68 33.37 11.14
CA TRP A 37 -16.90 32.23 10.25
C TRP A 37 -17.31 31.03 11.10
N ARG A 38 -18.61 30.74 11.13
CA ARG A 38 -19.09 29.42 11.53
C ARG A 38 -19.08 28.56 10.27
N PRO A 39 -18.24 27.51 10.19
CA PRO A 39 -18.45 26.50 9.18
C PRO A 39 -19.92 26.09 9.25
N LYS A 40 -20.58 25.86 8.12
CA LYS A 40 -21.76 24.97 8.13
C LYS A 40 -21.21 23.64 8.61
N THR A 41 -21.11 23.45 9.92
CA THR A 41 -21.07 22.12 10.50
C THR A 41 -22.29 21.45 9.91
N ALA A 42 -22.06 20.41 9.11
CA ALA A 42 -23.11 19.48 8.73
C ALA A 42 -23.96 19.30 9.98
N ASN A 43 -25.23 19.71 9.93
CA ASN A 43 -26.16 19.70 11.05
C ASN A 43 -25.76 18.60 12.01
N ARG A 44 -25.03 18.95 13.08
CA ARG A 44 -24.87 18.05 14.20
C ARG A 44 -26.30 17.92 14.65
N LEU A 45 -26.85 16.76 14.34
CA LEU A 45 -28.24 16.46 14.52
C LEU A 45 -28.60 16.94 15.91
N ASP A 46 -29.52 17.89 16.00
CA ASP A 46 -30.51 17.89 17.07
C ASP A 46 -31.34 16.62 16.87
N THR A 47 -30.69 15.46 17.01
CA THR A 47 -31.37 14.17 17.00
C THR A 47 -32.11 14.13 18.31
N PRO A 48 -33.41 13.80 18.33
CA PRO A 48 -34.03 13.33 19.56
C PRO A 48 -33.13 12.26 20.19
N LEU A 49 -33.22 12.06 21.50
CA LEU A 49 -32.47 11.05 22.21
C LEU A 49 -32.77 9.67 21.57
N LEU A 50 -31.99 9.29 20.56
CA LEU A 50 -32.21 8.06 19.81
C LEU A 50 -31.88 6.91 20.77
N SER A 51 -32.72 5.89 20.73
CA SER A 51 -32.55 4.63 21.44
C SER A 51 -32.57 3.49 20.41
N PRO A 52 -32.07 2.30 20.77
CA PRO A 52 -32.17 1.12 19.89
C PRO A 52 -33.62 0.82 19.45
N GLU A 53 -34.58 1.03 20.35
CA GLU A 53 -36.02 0.83 20.10
C GLU A 53 -36.66 1.91 19.20
N THR A 54 -35.93 2.99 18.88
CA THR A 54 -36.46 4.09 18.07
C THR A 54 -36.90 3.57 16.69
N PRO A 55 -38.15 3.81 16.26
CA PRO A 55 -38.62 3.40 14.95
C PRO A 55 -37.80 4.01 13.81
N ILE A 56 -37.54 3.22 12.77
CA ILE A 56 -36.75 3.66 11.63
C ILE A 56 -37.40 4.83 10.89
N GLU A 57 -38.73 4.94 10.96
CA GLU A 57 -39.54 6.01 10.36
C GLU A 57 -39.25 7.39 10.96
N GLU A 58 -38.77 7.45 12.20
CA GLU A 58 -38.37 8.69 12.88
C GLU A 58 -37.04 9.23 12.36
N LEU A 59 -36.26 8.40 11.64
CA LEU A 59 -35.02 8.85 11.03
C LEU A 59 -35.31 9.80 9.85
N PRO A 60 -34.59 10.93 9.74
CA PRO A 60 -34.78 11.92 8.67
C PRO A 60 -34.19 11.43 7.34
N LEU A 61 -34.86 10.46 6.73
CA LEU A 61 -34.49 9.76 5.50
C LEU A 61 -35.57 9.93 4.42
N ARG A 62 -35.25 9.54 3.18
CA ARG A 62 -36.21 9.62 2.06
C ARG A 62 -37.23 8.49 2.19
N LYS A 63 -38.46 8.74 1.73
CA LYS A 63 -39.55 7.75 1.74
C LYS A 63 -39.17 6.41 1.08
N SER A 64 -38.44 6.45 -0.04
CA SER A 64 -37.95 5.24 -0.73
C SER A 64 -36.97 4.39 0.09
N VAL A 65 -36.27 5.00 1.06
CA VAL A 65 -35.37 4.30 1.97
C VAL A 65 -36.20 3.62 3.07
N HIS A 66 -37.21 4.31 3.61
CA HIS A 66 -38.16 3.71 4.55
C HIS A 66 -38.93 2.53 3.96
N GLU A 67 -39.34 2.62 2.70
CA GLU A 67 -39.99 1.51 1.99
C GLU A 67 -39.04 0.31 1.83
N ALA A 68 -37.75 0.54 1.56
CA ALA A 68 -36.76 -0.53 1.49
C ALA A 68 -36.48 -1.16 2.87
N PHE A 69 -36.43 -0.38 3.94
CA PHE A 69 -36.32 -0.92 5.29
C PHE A 69 -37.50 -1.83 5.65
N LYS A 70 -38.73 -1.43 5.30
CA LYS A 70 -39.90 -2.29 5.48
C LYS A 70 -39.79 -3.59 4.68
N ALA A 71 -39.32 -3.52 3.44
CA ALA A 71 -39.09 -4.72 2.62
C ALA A 71 -38.04 -5.67 3.22
N LEU A 72 -37.04 -5.11 3.91
CA LEU A 72 -36.01 -5.86 4.64
C LEU A 72 -36.42 -6.25 6.08
N ASN A 73 -37.67 -5.99 6.48
CA ASN A 73 -38.17 -6.20 7.85
C ASN A 73 -37.37 -5.46 8.94
N ILE A 74 -36.90 -4.26 8.62
CA ILE A 74 -36.22 -3.36 9.55
C ILE A 74 -37.22 -2.32 10.04
N TYR A 75 -37.61 -2.39 11.31
CA TYR A 75 -38.63 -1.53 11.90
C TYR A 75 -38.06 -0.53 12.92
N CYS A 76 -36.98 -0.90 13.63
CA CYS A 76 -36.27 -0.02 14.56
C CYS A 76 -34.76 0.05 14.29
N ILE A 77 -34.04 0.88 15.06
CA ILE A 77 -32.57 1.01 14.94
C ILE A 77 -31.86 -0.28 15.38
N GLU A 78 -32.42 -1.02 16.34
CA GLU A 78 -31.89 -2.33 16.74
C GLU A 78 -31.91 -3.33 15.57
N ASP A 79 -33.03 -3.44 14.83
CA ASP A 79 -33.13 -4.29 13.64
C ASP A 79 -32.08 -3.90 12.58
N LEU A 80 -31.78 -2.60 12.45
CA LEU A 80 -30.77 -2.09 11.55
C LEU A 80 -29.35 -2.57 11.93
N SER A 81 -29.08 -2.79 13.21
CA SER A 81 -27.80 -3.38 13.66
C SER A 81 -27.69 -4.88 13.33
N ALA A 82 -28.81 -5.57 13.12
CA ALA A 82 -28.84 -7.00 12.81
C ALA A 82 -28.55 -7.30 11.32
N ILE A 83 -28.66 -6.32 10.44
CA ILE A 83 -28.35 -6.46 9.01
C ILE A 83 -26.93 -5.97 8.69
N SER A 84 -26.32 -6.55 7.66
CA SER A 84 -25.00 -6.12 7.21
C SER A 84 -25.05 -4.92 6.28
N GLU A 85 -23.97 -4.14 6.25
CA GLU A 85 -23.83 -3.03 5.29
C GLU A 85 -23.93 -3.50 3.83
N GLY A 86 -23.48 -4.72 3.55
CA GLY A 86 -23.51 -5.29 2.21
C GLY A 86 -24.94 -5.55 1.72
N GLU A 87 -25.78 -6.11 2.59
CA GLU A 87 -27.19 -6.34 2.31
C GLU A 87 -27.94 -5.02 2.12
N LEU A 88 -27.65 -4.01 2.94
CA LEU A 88 -28.19 -2.65 2.76
C LEU A 88 -27.77 -2.02 1.43
N LEU A 89 -26.53 -2.19 1.02
CA LEU A 89 -26.02 -1.65 -0.25
C LEU A 89 -26.50 -2.41 -1.49
N ALA A 90 -27.08 -3.61 -1.32
CA ALA A 90 -27.74 -4.33 -2.41
C ALA A 90 -29.07 -3.67 -2.81
N GLU A 91 -29.70 -2.93 -1.89
CA GLU A 91 -30.94 -2.20 -2.17
C GLU A 91 -30.69 -0.93 -3.00
N VAL A 92 -31.37 -0.84 -4.14
CA VAL A 92 -31.19 0.25 -5.13
C VAL A 92 -31.48 1.64 -4.53
N SER A 93 -32.40 1.72 -3.57
CA SER A 93 -32.77 2.97 -2.91
C SER A 93 -31.78 3.41 -1.83
N ILE A 94 -30.84 2.54 -1.42
CA ILE A 94 -29.91 2.76 -0.31
C ILE A 94 -28.48 2.86 -0.85
N GLY A 95 -28.04 4.10 -1.07
CA GLY A 95 -26.67 4.38 -1.50
C GLY A 95 -25.70 4.59 -0.34
N ARG A 96 -24.39 4.55 -0.66
CA ARG A 96 -23.27 4.76 0.29
C ARG A 96 -23.42 5.97 1.22
N LYS A 97 -23.98 7.09 0.75
CA LYS A 97 -24.21 8.28 1.59
C LYS A 97 -25.21 8.00 2.72
N THR A 98 -26.29 7.30 2.40
CA THR A 98 -27.30 6.88 3.37
C THR A 98 -26.68 5.89 4.35
N THR A 99 -25.99 4.86 3.85
CA THR A 99 -25.31 3.86 4.68
C THR A 99 -24.30 4.49 5.64
N ASN A 100 -23.50 5.48 5.20
CA ASN A 100 -22.57 6.19 6.07
C ASN A 100 -23.29 6.93 7.20
N ARG A 101 -24.42 7.58 6.90
CA ARG A 101 -25.22 8.27 7.92
C ARG A 101 -25.82 7.30 8.93
N LEU A 102 -26.28 6.13 8.47
CA LEU A 102 -26.78 5.07 9.34
C LEU A 102 -25.67 4.51 10.23
N ARG A 103 -24.45 4.34 9.70
CA ARG A 103 -23.27 3.94 10.48
C ARG A 103 -22.98 4.94 11.60
N GLU A 104 -23.04 6.24 11.31
CA GLU A 104 -22.86 7.30 12.31
C GLU A 104 -23.93 7.25 13.40
N ILE A 105 -25.19 6.95 13.04
CA ILE A 105 -26.29 6.77 14.00
C ILE A 105 -26.02 5.57 14.91
N LEU A 106 -25.70 4.41 14.34
CA LEU A 106 -25.38 3.20 15.11
C LEU A 106 -24.19 3.43 16.04
N ALA A 107 -23.11 4.01 15.53
CA ALA A 107 -21.92 4.32 16.32
C ALA A 107 -22.22 5.30 17.47
N GLY A 108 -23.12 6.26 17.26
CA GLY A 108 -23.60 7.17 18.30
C GLY A 108 -24.34 6.47 19.46
N LEU A 109 -24.87 5.27 19.20
CA LEU A 109 -25.54 4.42 20.19
C LEU A 109 -24.65 3.27 20.69
N GLY A 110 -23.37 3.23 20.29
CA GLY A 110 -22.46 2.13 20.62
C GLY A 110 -22.77 0.82 19.89
N MET A 111 -23.51 0.87 18.79
CA MET A 111 -23.86 -0.26 17.94
C MET A 111 -23.09 -0.22 16.62
N GLU A 112 -23.03 -1.36 15.95
CA GLU A 112 -22.46 -1.50 14.60
C GLU A 112 -23.38 -2.37 13.75
N PHE A 113 -23.22 -2.31 12.44
CA PHE A 113 -23.90 -3.24 11.54
C PHE A 113 -23.43 -4.67 11.79
N SER A 114 -24.29 -5.64 11.45
CA SER A 114 -23.90 -7.03 11.55
C SER A 114 -22.79 -7.33 10.54
N PRO A 115 -21.86 -8.23 10.89
CA PRO A 115 -20.81 -8.63 9.97
C PRO A 115 -21.44 -9.31 8.75
N ASN A 116 -20.98 -8.94 7.55
CA ASN A 116 -21.49 -9.52 6.30
C ASN A 116 -21.44 -11.07 6.36
N PRO A 117 -22.54 -11.79 6.08
CA PRO A 117 -22.56 -13.25 6.15
C PRO A 117 -21.51 -13.89 5.23
N ASP A 118 -21.22 -13.26 4.08
CA ASP A 118 -20.19 -13.73 3.16
C ASP A 118 -18.78 -13.54 3.76
N HIS A 119 -18.18 -14.66 4.17
CA HIS A 119 -16.83 -14.74 4.70
C HIS A 119 -15.78 -14.15 3.73
N ARG A 120 -15.97 -14.31 2.42
CA ARG A 120 -15.03 -13.82 1.41
C ARG A 120 -15.12 -12.30 1.30
N GLN A 121 -16.33 -11.76 1.31
CA GLN A 121 -16.55 -10.32 1.29
C GLN A 121 -16.02 -9.64 2.57
N ARG A 122 -16.22 -10.26 3.74
CA ARG A 122 -15.60 -9.80 5.00
C ARG A 122 -14.08 -9.76 4.93
N ALA A 123 -13.47 -10.81 4.42
CA ALA A 123 -12.02 -10.86 4.24
C ALA A 123 -11.52 -9.72 3.33
N LEU A 124 -12.23 -9.45 2.25
CA LEU A 124 -11.91 -8.33 1.35
C LEU A 124 -12.03 -6.97 2.04
N ASP A 125 -13.10 -6.75 2.81
CA ASP A 125 -13.34 -5.46 3.46
C ASP A 125 -12.36 -5.22 4.61
N GLN A 126 -12.03 -6.25 5.38
CA GLN A 126 -10.95 -6.20 6.37
C GLN A 126 -9.61 -5.86 5.71
N SER A 127 -9.29 -6.52 4.60
CA SER A 127 -8.03 -6.25 3.90
C SER A 127 -7.97 -4.82 3.34
N LYS A 128 -9.07 -4.30 2.79
CA LYS A 128 -9.16 -2.90 2.34
C LYS A 128 -8.94 -1.92 3.48
N ALA A 129 -9.49 -2.20 4.67
CA ALA A 129 -9.30 -1.34 5.83
C ALA A 129 -7.81 -1.23 6.21
N ILE A 130 -7.07 -2.34 6.20
CA ILE A 130 -5.62 -2.34 6.46
C ILE A 130 -4.84 -1.63 5.35
N GLN A 131 -5.24 -1.78 4.08
CA GLN A 131 -4.61 -1.08 2.95
C GLN A 131 -4.83 0.43 2.97
N ALA A 132 -5.93 0.90 3.55
CA ALA A 132 -6.23 2.32 3.68
C ALA A 132 -5.35 3.03 4.73
N LEU A 133 -4.65 2.27 5.58
CA LEU A 133 -3.73 2.81 6.57
C LEU A 133 -2.47 3.38 5.90
N SER A 134 -1.84 4.36 6.57
CA SER A 134 -0.49 4.78 6.20
C SER A 134 0.51 3.64 6.40
N TYR A 135 1.68 3.72 5.77
CA TYR A 135 2.73 2.71 5.91
C TYR A 135 3.11 2.46 7.38
N GLU A 136 3.31 3.53 8.15
CA GLU A 136 3.66 3.45 9.58
C GLU A 136 2.53 2.80 10.41
N ALA A 137 1.28 3.23 10.20
CA ALA A 137 0.13 2.68 10.90
C ALA A 137 -0.08 1.20 10.55
N ARG A 138 0.15 0.82 9.29
CA ARG A 138 0.10 -0.56 8.83
C ARG A 138 1.20 -1.40 9.48
N ALA A 139 2.43 -0.90 9.56
CA ALA A 139 3.52 -1.60 10.24
C ALA A 139 3.22 -1.86 11.72
N VAL A 140 2.63 -0.88 12.41
CA VAL A 140 2.16 -1.05 13.80
C VAL A 140 1.04 -2.10 13.90
N ALA A 141 0.05 -2.03 13.00
CA ALA A 141 -1.08 -2.97 13.02
C ALA A 141 -0.67 -4.43 12.73
N LEU A 142 0.37 -4.63 11.91
CA LEU A 142 0.86 -5.95 11.50
C LEU A 142 1.89 -6.56 12.47
N ARG A 143 2.47 -5.75 13.36
CA ARG A 143 3.57 -6.15 14.25
C ARG A 143 3.24 -7.41 15.06
N ASP A 144 2.12 -7.39 15.78
CA ASP A 144 1.68 -8.45 16.70
C ASP A 144 0.77 -9.52 16.05
N LEU A 145 0.83 -9.64 14.71
CA LEU A 145 -0.08 -10.51 13.99
C LEU A 145 0.24 -12.00 14.23
N LYS A 146 -0.70 -12.69 14.89
CA LYS A 146 -0.59 -14.12 15.24
C LYS A 146 -0.71 -15.01 14.01
N ASP A 147 -0.14 -16.20 14.08
CA ASP A 147 -0.27 -17.20 13.00
C ASP A 147 -1.72 -17.65 12.78
N SER A 148 -2.54 -17.62 13.83
CA SER A 148 -3.97 -17.93 13.77
C SER A 148 -4.80 -16.77 13.19
N SER A 149 -4.21 -15.60 12.96
CA SER A 149 -4.93 -14.47 12.38
C SER A 149 -5.32 -14.79 10.93
N PRO A 150 -6.49 -14.30 10.47
CA PRO A 150 -6.90 -14.46 9.08
C PRO A 150 -5.90 -13.84 8.11
N THR A 151 -5.73 -14.44 6.93
CA THR A 151 -4.90 -13.89 5.85
C THR A 151 -5.33 -12.49 5.42
N ALA A 152 -6.62 -12.17 5.55
CA ALA A 152 -7.17 -10.83 5.33
C ALA A 152 -6.51 -9.74 6.19
N SER A 153 -6.05 -10.09 7.40
CA SER A 153 -5.41 -9.15 8.32
C SER A 153 -4.07 -8.60 7.78
N LEU A 154 -3.47 -9.23 6.77
CA LEU A 154 -2.23 -8.75 6.13
C LEU A 154 -2.45 -7.52 5.24
N GLY A 155 -3.70 -7.19 4.90
CA GLY A 155 -4.00 -6.11 3.98
C GLY A 155 -3.51 -6.38 2.55
N LEU A 156 -3.69 -7.61 2.06
CA LEU A 156 -3.33 -8.00 0.69
C LEU A 156 -4.37 -7.49 -0.32
N ARG A 157 -3.93 -7.00 -1.48
CA ARG A 157 -4.80 -6.59 -2.59
C ARG A 157 -5.84 -7.67 -2.91
N PRO A 158 -7.04 -7.29 -3.39
CA PRO A 158 -8.13 -8.23 -3.62
C PRO A 158 -7.74 -9.47 -4.42
N ALA A 159 -6.98 -9.32 -5.51
CA ALA A 159 -6.54 -10.44 -6.34
C ALA A 159 -5.64 -11.43 -5.58
N THR A 160 -4.67 -10.90 -4.81
CA THR A 160 -3.73 -11.67 -3.99
C THR A 160 -4.46 -12.40 -2.86
N LEU A 161 -5.37 -11.72 -2.16
CA LEU A 161 -6.17 -12.31 -1.08
C LEU A 161 -7.12 -13.40 -1.60
N ILE A 162 -7.85 -13.12 -2.68
CA ILE A 162 -8.74 -14.08 -3.34
C ILE A 162 -7.97 -15.35 -3.69
N ARG A 163 -6.81 -15.21 -4.34
CA ARG A 163 -5.97 -16.35 -4.71
C ARG A 163 -5.48 -17.11 -3.48
N ALA A 164 -5.09 -16.43 -2.40
CA ALA A 164 -4.67 -17.08 -1.17
C ALA A 164 -5.81 -17.92 -0.56
N LEU A 165 -7.03 -17.38 -0.53
CA LEU A 165 -8.21 -18.09 -0.04
C LEU A 165 -8.58 -19.27 -0.93
N ASP A 166 -8.55 -19.10 -2.27
CA ASP A 166 -8.84 -20.19 -3.21
C ASP A 166 -7.80 -21.34 -3.11
N LEU A 167 -6.58 -21.04 -2.69
CA LEU A 167 -5.52 -22.03 -2.40
C LEU A 167 -5.60 -22.61 -0.97
N GLY A 168 -6.61 -22.23 -0.18
CA GLY A 168 -6.79 -22.72 1.20
C GLY A 168 -5.86 -22.08 2.24
N HIS A 169 -5.22 -20.97 1.92
CA HIS A 169 -4.36 -20.23 2.84
C HIS A 169 -5.18 -19.19 3.63
N GLU A 170 -6.01 -19.68 4.54
CA GLU A 170 -6.94 -18.85 5.33
C GLU A 170 -6.28 -18.09 6.49
N SER A 171 -5.09 -18.51 6.91
CA SER A 171 -4.36 -17.91 8.03
C SER A 171 -2.97 -17.39 7.64
N VAL A 172 -2.51 -16.38 8.38
CA VAL A 172 -1.16 -15.81 8.24
C VAL A 172 -0.09 -16.88 8.45
N GLY A 173 -0.30 -17.77 9.41
CA GLY A 173 0.60 -18.89 9.68
C GLY A 173 0.68 -19.87 8.50
N ALA A 174 -0.41 -20.09 7.77
CA ALA A 174 -0.40 -20.92 6.57
C ALA A 174 0.53 -20.33 5.50
N LEU A 175 0.46 -19.02 5.26
CA LEU A 175 1.36 -18.33 4.34
C LEU A 175 2.82 -18.33 4.82
N ARG A 176 3.07 -18.07 6.11
CA ARG A 176 4.43 -18.04 6.69
C ARG A 176 5.17 -19.38 6.57
N ARG A 177 4.43 -20.50 6.61
CA ARG A 177 4.99 -21.86 6.52
C ARG A 177 5.35 -22.29 5.09
N LEU A 178 4.86 -21.57 4.08
CA LEU A 178 5.23 -21.88 2.70
C LEU A 178 6.72 -21.62 2.48
N ARG A 179 7.31 -22.35 1.54
CA ARG A 179 8.65 -22.01 1.03
C ARG A 179 8.52 -20.89 0.02
N LEU A 180 9.58 -20.08 -0.11
CA LEU A 180 9.58 -18.95 -1.04
C LEU A 180 9.29 -19.41 -2.48
N VAL A 181 9.91 -20.51 -2.90
CA VAL A 181 9.67 -21.13 -4.22
C VAL A 181 8.19 -21.46 -4.43
N THR A 182 7.55 -22.06 -3.42
CA THR A 182 6.13 -22.43 -3.48
C THR A 182 5.22 -21.20 -3.62
N ILE A 183 5.55 -20.09 -2.93
CA ILE A 183 4.80 -18.84 -3.10
C ILE A 183 5.01 -18.27 -4.50
N CYS A 184 6.25 -18.27 -5.01
CA CYS A 184 6.56 -17.78 -6.35
C CYS A 184 5.80 -18.54 -7.45
N GLU A 185 5.70 -19.87 -7.32
CA GLU A 185 4.97 -20.74 -8.25
C GLU A 185 3.45 -20.52 -8.18
N ALA A 186 2.89 -20.36 -6.98
CA ALA A 186 1.45 -20.27 -6.78
C ALA A 186 0.86 -18.87 -7.06
N PHE A 187 1.59 -17.81 -6.71
CA PHE A 187 1.08 -16.45 -6.70
C PHE A 187 1.55 -15.59 -7.87
N GLY A 188 2.69 -15.91 -8.48
CA GLY A 188 3.32 -15.06 -9.49
C GLY A 188 4.05 -13.87 -8.87
N LYS A 189 4.96 -13.25 -9.65
CA LYS A 189 5.98 -12.33 -9.12
C LYS A 189 5.42 -11.13 -8.33
N ARG A 190 4.33 -10.51 -8.80
CA ARG A 190 3.79 -9.28 -8.19
C ARG A 190 3.12 -9.57 -6.85
N GLU A 191 2.35 -10.64 -6.80
CA GLU A 191 1.64 -11.12 -5.64
C GLU A 191 2.59 -11.71 -4.61
N THR A 192 3.63 -12.45 -5.04
CA THR A 192 4.70 -12.92 -4.14
C THR A 192 5.40 -11.75 -3.45
N ARG A 193 5.74 -10.69 -4.20
CA ARG A 193 6.36 -9.49 -3.62
C ARG A 193 5.48 -8.84 -2.58
N GLU A 194 4.21 -8.69 -2.87
CA GLU A 194 3.24 -8.14 -1.94
C GLU A 194 3.08 -8.99 -0.66
N ILE A 195 2.97 -10.31 -0.80
CA ILE A 195 2.89 -11.22 0.36
C ILE A 195 4.18 -11.12 1.19
N TYR A 196 5.33 -11.13 0.53
CA TYR A 196 6.62 -11.00 1.19
C TYR A 196 6.73 -9.69 1.97
N GLU A 197 6.47 -8.55 1.32
CA GLU A 197 6.50 -7.22 1.95
C GLU A 197 5.53 -7.14 3.14
N ALA A 198 4.30 -7.65 3.00
CA ALA A 198 3.32 -7.65 4.09
C ALA A 198 3.76 -8.52 5.28
N LEU A 199 4.37 -9.68 5.03
CA LEU A 199 4.88 -10.55 6.08
C LEU A 199 6.15 -10.00 6.74
N MET A 200 6.98 -9.26 6.00
CA MET A 200 8.16 -8.57 6.54
C MET A 200 7.81 -7.42 7.48
N LEU A 201 6.58 -6.88 7.41
CA LEU A 201 6.08 -5.88 8.37
C LEU A 201 5.65 -6.49 9.71
N THR A 202 5.62 -7.82 9.83
CA THR A 202 5.26 -8.52 11.07
C THR A 202 6.51 -8.86 11.88
N ASP A 203 6.39 -9.04 13.20
CA ASP A 203 7.53 -9.45 14.06
C ASP A 203 8.05 -10.87 13.78
N ARG A 204 7.29 -11.63 13.00
CA ARG A 204 7.63 -13.01 12.60
C ARG A 204 7.70 -13.08 11.08
N PRO A 205 8.86 -12.78 10.49
CA PRO A 205 9.03 -12.85 9.05
C PRO A 205 8.88 -14.28 8.55
N PHE A 206 8.90 -14.42 7.22
CA PHE A 206 8.78 -15.67 6.50
C PHE A 206 9.62 -16.81 7.13
N ALA A 207 9.03 -17.98 7.39
CA ALA A 207 9.70 -19.05 8.17
C ALA A 207 10.96 -19.61 7.48
N ALA A 208 11.03 -19.48 6.16
CA ALA A 208 12.27 -19.58 5.42
C ALA A 208 12.82 -18.16 5.23
N SER A 209 13.72 -17.71 6.10
CA SER A 209 14.54 -16.54 5.81
C SER A 209 15.42 -16.87 4.60
N ALA A 210 14.86 -16.63 3.41
CA ALA A 210 15.52 -16.92 2.16
C ALA A 210 16.82 -16.13 2.10
N LYS A 211 17.88 -16.74 1.59
CA LYS A 211 19.15 -16.03 1.43
C LYS A 211 18.92 -14.82 0.52
N PRO A 212 19.63 -13.70 0.70
CA PRO A 212 19.47 -12.52 -0.17
C PRO A 212 19.52 -12.86 -1.67
N VAL A 213 20.39 -13.78 -2.07
CA VAL A 213 20.49 -14.26 -3.46
C VAL A 213 19.23 -14.99 -3.93
N GLU A 214 18.53 -15.73 -3.06
CA GLU A 214 17.26 -16.38 -3.39
C GLU A 214 16.15 -15.36 -3.55
N LEU A 215 16.09 -14.33 -2.69
CA LEU A 215 15.17 -13.21 -2.85
C LEU A 215 15.39 -12.49 -4.19
N TRP A 216 16.65 -12.22 -4.55
CA TRP A 216 17.00 -11.64 -5.84
C TRP A 216 16.59 -12.52 -7.03
N ARG A 217 16.80 -13.85 -6.96
CA ARG A 217 16.39 -14.79 -8.01
C ARG A 217 14.88 -14.73 -8.30
N HIS A 218 14.08 -14.42 -7.29
CA HIS A 218 12.64 -14.24 -7.43
C HIS A 218 12.22 -12.77 -7.66
N GLY A 219 13.19 -11.85 -7.75
CA GLY A 219 12.98 -10.42 -7.96
C GLY A 219 12.30 -9.71 -6.80
N LEU A 220 12.59 -10.17 -5.58
CA LEU A 220 12.17 -9.62 -4.30
C LEU A 220 13.24 -8.75 -3.63
N ALA A 221 14.47 -8.81 -4.11
CA ALA A 221 15.58 -7.98 -3.69
C ALA A 221 16.29 -7.42 -4.92
N ASP A 222 16.77 -6.19 -4.82
CA ASP A 222 17.58 -5.57 -5.87
C ASP A 222 19.05 -5.94 -5.71
N THR A 223 19.85 -5.80 -6.79
CA THR A 223 21.26 -6.23 -6.78
C THR A 223 22.12 -5.45 -5.78
N ASP A 224 21.77 -4.20 -5.50
CA ASP A 224 22.42 -3.32 -4.53
C ASP A 224 22.15 -3.69 -3.07
N GLU A 225 21.07 -4.44 -2.80
CA GLU A 225 20.77 -5.01 -1.49
C GLU A 225 21.63 -6.26 -1.17
N LEU A 226 22.37 -6.78 -2.15
CA LEU A 226 23.18 -7.98 -2.01
C LEU A 226 24.63 -7.66 -1.60
N VAL A 227 25.14 -8.42 -0.63
CA VAL A 227 26.57 -8.44 -0.32
C VAL A 227 27.29 -9.32 -1.34
N ALA A 228 28.23 -8.73 -2.05
CA ALA A 228 29.04 -9.45 -3.03
C ALA A 228 29.91 -10.51 -2.31
N PRO A 229 29.87 -11.78 -2.75
CA PRO A 229 30.66 -12.83 -2.13
C PRO A 229 32.14 -12.64 -2.48
N THR A 230 32.99 -12.72 -1.45
CA THR A 230 34.44 -12.52 -1.57
C THR A 230 35.25 -13.81 -1.36
N ALA A 231 34.59 -14.91 -1.00
CA ALA A 231 35.24 -16.19 -0.76
C ALA A 231 35.75 -16.84 -2.06
N ALA A 232 36.97 -17.38 -2.01
CA ALA A 232 37.62 -17.99 -3.18
C ALA A 232 36.81 -19.14 -3.81
N HIS A 233 36.16 -19.95 -2.98
CA HIS A 233 35.39 -21.12 -3.39
C HIS A 233 33.93 -20.80 -3.78
N THR A 234 33.52 -19.53 -3.77
CA THR A 234 32.17 -19.15 -4.17
C THR A 234 31.86 -19.62 -5.60
N PRO A 235 30.77 -20.36 -5.82
CA PRO A 235 30.33 -20.76 -7.14
C PRO A 235 30.04 -19.55 -8.04
N ILE A 236 30.43 -19.61 -9.30
CA ILE A 236 30.18 -18.53 -10.26
C ILE A 236 28.69 -18.23 -10.46
N GLU A 237 27.83 -19.23 -10.20
CA GLU A 237 26.37 -19.12 -10.25
C GLU A 237 25.82 -18.14 -9.21
N GLU A 238 26.48 -18.02 -8.07
CA GLU A 238 26.12 -17.04 -7.03
C GLU A 238 26.47 -15.61 -7.45
N LEU A 239 27.33 -15.43 -8.46
CA LEU A 239 27.70 -14.11 -9.01
C LEU A 239 26.71 -13.59 -10.06
N ARG A 240 25.68 -14.38 -10.39
CA ARG A 240 24.65 -14.02 -11.38
C ARG A 240 23.97 -12.67 -11.11
N PRO A 241 23.75 -12.20 -9.86
CA PRO A 241 23.20 -10.87 -9.61
C PRO A 241 24.01 -9.71 -10.21
N TRP A 242 25.34 -9.85 -10.27
CA TRP A 242 26.24 -8.82 -10.79
C TRP A 242 26.66 -9.08 -12.23
N LEU A 243 26.85 -10.35 -12.61
CA LEU A 243 27.38 -10.73 -13.92
C LEU A 243 26.28 -11.00 -14.96
N GLY A 244 25.06 -11.27 -14.52
CA GLY A 244 23.93 -11.64 -15.37
C GLY A 244 24.21 -12.89 -16.19
N THR A 245 23.81 -12.88 -17.46
CA THR A 245 24.05 -13.98 -18.43
C THR A 245 25.52 -14.27 -18.72
N SER A 246 26.44 -13.41 -18.27
CA SER A 246 27.88 -13.65 -18.39
C SER A 246 28.32 -14.89 -17.61
N VAL A 247 27.58 -15.29 -16.58
CA VAL A 247 27.83 -16.52 -15.82
C VAL A 247 27.83 -17.74 -16.74
N ASP A 248 26.89 -17.83 -17.67
CA ASP A 248 26.76 -18.99 -18.56
C ASP A 248 27.98 -19.10 -19.49
N ALA A 249 28.47 -17.97 -19.98
CA ALA A 249 29.66 -17.88 -20.83
C ALA A 249 30.96 -18.20 -20.07
N LEU A 250 30.99 -18.01 -18.74
CA LEU A 250 32.10 -18.38 -17.86
C LEU A 250 32.08 -19.87 -17.54
N GLN A 251 30.90 -20.43 -17.23
CA GLN A 251 30.72 -21.87 -16.98
C GLN A 251 31.04 -22.71 -18.21
N ALA A 252 30.60 -22.28 -19.40
CA ALA A 252 30.95 -22.93 -20.67
C ALA A 252 32.47 -22.97 -20.94
N ARG A 253 33.26 -22.18 -20.21
CA ARG A 253 34.73 -22.13 -20.28
C ARG A 253 35.42 -22.83 -19.12
N GLY A 254 34.68 -23.55 -18.29
CA GLY A 254 35.24 -24.26 -17.13
C GLY A 254 35.55 -23.35 -15.94
N ILE A 255 35.07 -22.12 -15.93
CA ILE A 255 35.24 -21.20 -14.80
C ILE A 255 34.04 -21.37 -13.88
N TYR A 256 34.22 -22.14 -12.81
CA TYR A 256 33.14 -22.49 -11.87
C TYR A 256 33.20 -21.77 -10.52
N THR A 257 34.33 -21.12 -10.19
CA THR A 257 34.54 -20.48 -8.89
C THR A 257 35.07 -19.05 -9.03
N LEU A 258 34.88 -18.23 -7.99
CA LEU A 258 35.42 -16.86 -7.93
C LEU A 258 36.95 -16.85 -8.03
N ASP A 259 37.65 -17.81 -7.44
CA ASP A 259 39.10 -17.92 -7.56
C ASP A 259 39.55 -18.27 -8.99
N ALA A 260 38.83 -19.18 -9.67
CA ALA A 260 39.07 -19.45 -11.08
C ALA A 260 38.85 -18.20 -11.94
N LEU A 261 37.83 -17.39 -11.62
CA LEU A 261 37.58 -16.11 -12.27
C LEU A 261 38.71 -15.10 -12.03
N ARG A 262 39.21 -15.00 -10.79
CA ARG A 262 40.34 -14.11 -10.43
C ARG A 262 41.60 -14.50 -11.19
N ARG A 263 41.98 -15.78 -11.19
CA ARG A 263 43.15 -16.27 -11.95
C ARG A 263 42.99 -16.01 -13.44
N PHE A 264 41.81 -16.30 -13.98
CA PHE A 264 41.49 -16.03 -15.38
C PHE A 264 41.60 -14.53 -15.74
N ALA A 265 41.26 -13.63 -14.81
CA ALA A 265 41.43 -12.19 -14.98
C ALA A 265 42.88 -11.72 -14.89
N VAL A 266 43.68 -12.30 -13.98
CA VAL A 266 45.11 -11.99 -13.81
C VAL A 266 45.94 -12.43 -15.01
N ASP A 267 45.63 -13.57 -15.61
CA ASP A 267 46.34 -14.13 -16.77
C ASP A 267 46.21 -13.32 -18.08
N LYS A 268 45.62 -12.10 -18.03
CA LYS A 268 45.32 -11.25 -19.20
C LYS A 268 44.47 -11.94 -20.28
N ALA A 269 43.88 -13.10 -20.00
CA ALA A 269 42.95 -13.76 -20.91
C ALA A 269 41.63 -12.97 -21.09
N VAL A 270 41.25 -12.18 -20.07
CA VAL A 270 40.08 -11.28 -20.08
C VAL A 270 40.25 -10.09 -21.05
N THR A 271 41.47 -9.65 -21.37
CA THR A 271 41.68 -8.56 -22.34
C THR A 271 41.59 -9.02 -23.80
N SER A 272 41.61 -10.33 -24.05
CA SER A 272 41.31 -10.86 -25.38
C SER A 272 39.79 -10.85 -25.62
N ARG A 273 39.27 -9.74 -26.16
CA ARG A 273 37.88 -9.58 -26.64
C ARG A 273 37.38 -10.76 -27.49
N ARG A 274 38.30 -11.54 -28.06
CA ARG A 274 38.03 -12.74 -28.87
C ARG A 274 37.52 -13.94 -28.08
N ARG A 275 37.81 -14.07 -26.77
CA ARG A 275 37.40 -15.26 -25.99
C ARG A 275 36.04 -15.07 -25.34
N LEU A 276 35.80 -14.09 -24.48
CA LEU A 276 34.53 -13.98 -23.72
C LEU A 276 33.45 -13.10 -24.38
N GLY A 277 33.79 -12.34 -25.42
CA GLY A 277 32.94 -11.26 -25.92
C GLY A 277 33.06 -9.99 -25.07
N LYS A 278 32.90 -8.83 -25.72
CA LYS A 278 33.18 -7.51 -25.13
C LYS A 278 32.36 -7.23 -23.86
N VAL A 279 31.05 -7.51 -23.90
CA VAL A 279 30.11 -7.23 -22.80
C VAL A 279 30.44 -8.04 -21.55
N THR A 280 30.74 -9.33 -21.70
CA THR A 280 31.09 -10.20 -20.57
C THR A 280 32.43 -9.80 -19.95
N ALA A 281 33.44 -9.48 -20.77
CA ALA A 281 34.73 -9.02 -20.28
C ALA A 281 34.62 -7.71 -19.48
N GLU A 282 33.84 -6.74 -19.99
CA GLU A 282 33.58 -5.47 -19.29
C GLU A 282 32.85 -5.69 -17.95
N ARG A 283 31.80 -6.51 -17.92
CA ARG A 283 31.06 -6.82 -16.67
C ARG A 283 31.92 -7.51 -15.62
N VAL A 284 32.74 -8.48 -16.04
CA VAL A 284 33.67 -9.18 -15.13
C VAL A 284 34.70 -8.21 -14.56
N ALA A 285 35.29 -7.36 -15.39
CA ALA A 285 36.27 -6.37 -14.95
C ALA A 285 35.64 -5.38 -13.95
N THR A 286 34.45 -4.85 -14.26
CA THR A 286 33.71 -3.98 -13.33
C THR A 286 33.43 -4.68 -12.00
N PHE A 287 32.91 -5.91 -12.03
CA PHE A 287 32.61 -6.66 -10.80
C PHE A 287 33.86 -6.86 -9.91
N LEU A 288 34.98 -7.29 -10.51
CA LEU A 288 36.22 -7.55 -9.76
C LEU A 288 36.79 -6.27 -9.15
N VAL A 289 36.76 -5.16 -9.88
CA VAL A 289 37.20 -3.85 -9.39
C VAL A 289 36.31 -3.36 -8.25
N THR A 290 34.99 -3.46 -8.40
CA THR A 290 34.03 -2.85 -7.47
C THR A 290 33.86 -3.65 -6.18
N HIS A 291 33.94 -4.98 -6.23
CA HIS A 291 33.48 -5.82 -5.12
C HIS A 291 34.54 -6.76 -4.54
N VAL A 292 35.69 -6.92 -5.18
CA VAL A 292 36.61 -8.03 -4.87
C VAL A 292 38.03 -7.58 -4.48
N SER A 293 38.43 -6.34 -4.75
CA SER A 293 39.83 -5.91 -4.54
C SER A 293 40.08 -5.08 -3.28
N PRO A 294 41.05 -5.47 -2.44
CA PRO A 294 42.10 -4.59 -1.96
C PRO A 294 43.27 -4.62 -2.97
N GLU A 295 43.85 -3.47 -3.32
CA GLU A 295 44.89 -3.24 -4.35
C GLU A 295 44.47 -3.22 -5.84
N PRO A 296 45.12 -2.35 -6.65
CA PRO A 296 44.48 -1.70 -7.78
C PRO A 296 44.50 -2.61 -9.01
N TYR A 297 43.32 -3.09 -9.39
CA TYR A 297 43.09 -3.50 -10.77
C TYR A 297 43.44 -2.32 -11.70
N PRO A 298 44.26 -2.52 -12.74
CA PRO A 298 44.47 -1.49 -13.74
C PRO A 298 43.13 -1.22 -14.42
N ARG A 299 42.64 0.02 -14.29
CA ARG A 299 41.44 0.49 -14.99
C ARG A 299 41.56 0.13 -16.47
N PRO A 300 40.49 -0.35 -17.13
CA PRO A 300 40.50 -0.49 -18.57
C PRO A 300 40.80 0.89 -19.18
N ALA A 301 41.91 0.99 -19.91
CA ALA A 301 42.36 2.23 -20.50
C ALA A 301 41.21 2.86 -21.31
N HIS A 302 40.86 4.09 -20.96
CA HIS A 302 39.90 4.91 -21.70
C HIS A 302 40.20 4.82 -23.20
N PHE A 303 39.15 4.58 -23.97
CA PHE A 303 39.13 4.75 -25.42
C PHE A 303 39.79 6.10 -25.77
N ARG A 304 41.01 6.07 -26.33
CA ARG A 304 41.50 7.19 -27.13
C ARG A 304 40.54 7.32 -28.31
N ALA A 305 39.76 8.39 -28.31
CA ALA A 305 39.10 8.86 -29.52
C ALA A 305 40.19 9.05 -30.58
N VAL A 306 40.07 8.29 -31.67
CA VAL A 306 40.89 8.48 -32.86
C VAL A 306 40.51 9.84 -33.43
N SER A 307 41.51 10.72 -33.51
CA SER A 307 41.48 11.98 -34.24
C SER A 307 41.07 11.70 -35.70
N MET A 308 39.96 12.27 -36.15
CA MET A 308 39.72 12.54 -37.55
C MET A 308 39.97 14.02 -37.80
N ARG A 309 40.87 14.25 -38.76
CA ARG A 309 41.30 15.53 -39.31
C ARG A 309 40.12 16.26 -39.95
N HIS A 310 40.10 17.59 -39.81
CA HIS A 310 40.16 18.51 -40.95
C HIS A 310 40.96 19.74 -40.54
#